data_AF-A0A968BYA6-F1
#
_entry.id   AF-A0A968BYA6-F1
#
_cell.length_a   1.000
_cell.length_b   1.000
_cell.length_c   1.000
_cell.angle_alpha   90.00
_cell.angle_beta   90.00
_cell.angle_gamma   90.00
#
_symmetry.space_group_name_H-M   'P 1'
#
loop_
_entity.id
_entity.type
_entity.pdbx_description
1 polymer ?
#
loop_
_entity_poly.entity_id
_entity_poly.type
_entity_poly.pdbx_seq_one_letter_code
_entity_poly.pdbx_strand_id
1 'polypeptide(L)'
;MPQLEAWEKVFISDETFVESIHGQLGCITCHGGVSGAEDKEAAHEGVVKEPDSMEQCAACHMETVEADQNSLHSNLTGYTTVLAARSTEDNMPQLEEMMANHCDKCHTSCGQCHVSMPTNLGGGLAAGHEFKQVPPMNLTCTGCHGSRINDEYKGKNEGVKADVHWIKGGMPCFTCHTSDEMHGKLGEAEHRYDGAPVPGCQAEECHAGVGPGDGIAYHTEFHYETLSCQVCHSTTYKNCYSCHVGQEEGVAFFKIEPSVMGFKIGRNPLQSDDRPWTYVPVRHVPVDPEAFAYYGEGLLSNFDAVPTWKYATPHNIQRNTPQTETCDACHGNADLFLTATDLLEYEIEANKDVIVEEIPPAIGGGR
;
A
#
# COMPACT_ATOMS: atom_id res chain seq x y z
N MET A 1 -5.83 -9.14 37.61
CA MET A 1 -4.99 -8.62 36.50
C MET A 1 -5.80 -7.55 35.78
N PRO A 2 -5.19 -6.45 35.30
CA PRO A 2 -5.90 -5.52 34.43
C PRO A 2 -6.45 -6.29 33.22
N GLN A 3 -7.57 -5.83 32.69
CA GLN A 3 -8.21 -6.45 31.54
C GLN A 3 -7.39 -6.09 30.30
N LEU A 4 -6.40 -6.92 29.98
CA LEU A 4 -5.60 -6.79 28.75
C LEU A 4 -6.50 -6.96 27.52
N GLU A 5 -6.17 -6.29 26.43
CA GLU A 5 -6.86 -6.45 25.14
C GLU A 5 -6.68 -7.88 24.61
N ALA A 6 -7.58 -8.36 23.75
CA ALA A 6 -7.60 -9.77 23.30
C ALA A 6 -6.28 -10.19 22.60
N TRP A 7 -5.63 -9.26 21.89
CA TRP A 7 -4.36 -9.49 21.21
C TRP A 7 -3.15 -9.63 22.16
N GLU A 8 -3.22 -9.02 23.35
CA GLU A 8 -2.16 -9.10 24.39
C GLU A 8 -2.17 -10.44 25.14
N LYS A 9 -3.26 -11.18 25.01
CA LYS A 9 -3.57 -12.31 25.88
C LYS A 9 -3.04 -13.65 25.37
N VAL A 10 -2.75 -13.78 24.07
CA VAL A 10 -2.33 -15.03 23.39
C VAL A 10 -3.02 -16.27 24.00
N PHE A 11 -4.32 -16.15 24.26
CA PHE A 11 -5.13 -17.22 24.81
C PHE A 11 -6.00 -17.77 23.68
N ILE A 12 -6.05 -19.09 23.58
CA ILE A 12 -7.15 -19.77 22.88
C ILE A 12 -8.36 -19.55 23.78
N SER A 13 -9.09 -18.47 23.53
CA SER A 13 -10.23 -18.06 24.34
C SER A 13 -11.55 -18.64 23.85
N ASP A 14 -11.53 -19.32 22.70
CA ASP A 14 -12.71 -19.84 22.04
C ASP A 14 -12.69 -21.37 22.01
N GLU A 15 -13.56 -21.99 22.80
CA GLU A 15 -13.76 -23.45 22.80
C GLU A 15 -14.20 -23.96 21.42
N THR A 16 -14.75 -23.12 20.55
CA THR A 16 -15.12 -23.53 19.19
C THR A 16 -13.91 -23.71 18.27
N PHE A 17 -12.76 -23.08 18.56
CA PHE A 17 -11.55 -23.27 17.75
C PHE A 17 -11.09 -24.72 17.80
N VAL A 18 -11.05 -25.34 18.99
CA VAL A 18 -10.61 -26.74 19.15
C VAL A 18 -11.55 -27.73 18.45
N GLU A 19 -12.79 -27.34 18.19
CA GLU A 19 -13.77 -28.11 17.42
C GLU A 19 -13.62 -27.93 15.90
N SER A 20 -12.96 -26.85 15.45
CA SER A 20 -12.72 -26.58 14.03
C SER A 20 -11.71 -27.57 13.42
N ILE A 21 -11.70 -27.69 12.08
CA ILE A 21 -10.73 -28.53 11.37
C ILE A 21 -9.29 -28.16 11.76
N HIS A 22 -8.96 -26.87 11.82
CA HIS A 22 -7.62 -26.40 12.21
C HIS A 22 -7.27 -26.76 13.67
N GLY A 23 -8.22 -26.63 14.60
CA GLY A 23 -8.00 -26.99 16.00
C GLY A 23 -7.83 -28.50 16.21
N GLN A 24 -8.58 -29.31 15.45
CA GLN A 24 -8.51 -30.77 15.52
C GLN A 24 -7.18 -31.35 14.99
N LEU A 25 -6.48 -30.63 14.10
CA LEU A 25 -5.12 -30.99 13.67
C LEU A 25 -4.12 -30.92 14.83
N GLY A 26 -4.40 -30.12 15.86
CA GLY A 26 -3.52 -29.90 17.00
C GLY A 26 -2.35 -28.95 16.68
N CYS A 27 -1.88 -28.24 17.71
CA CYS A 27 -0.88 -27.17 17.56
C CYS A 27 0.43 -27.65 16.91
N ILE A 28 0.87 -28.85 17.31
CA ILE A 28 2.17 -29.42 16.89
C ILE A 28 2.21 -29.71 15.40
N THR A 29 1.07 -30.03 14.79
CA THR A 29 1.00 -30.35 13.36
C THR A 29 1.50 -29.18 12.52
N CYS A 30 1.07 -27.95 12.83
CA CYS A 30 1.49 -26.77 12.07
C CYS A 30 2.73 -26.11 12.66
N HIS A 31 2.80 -26.00 13.99
CA HIS A 31 3.81 -25.18 14.66
C HIS A 31 5.02 -25.98 15.17
N GLY A 32 4.98 -27.31 15.16
CA GLY A 32 5.99 -28.13 15.82
C GLY A 32 5.91 -28.05 17.35
N GLY A 33 7.04 -28.30 18.02
CA GLY A 33 7.11 -28.37 19.48
C GLY A 33 7.16 -29.79 20.03
N VAL A 34 7.19 -29.89 21.36
CA VAL A 34 7.38 -31.17 22.07
C VAL A 34 6.06 -31.63 22.70
N SER A 35 5.55 -32.76 22.22
CA SER A 35 4.34 -33.38 22.76
C SER A 35 4.58 -33.96 24.15
N GLY A 36 3.60 -33.80 25.06
CA GLY A 36 3.59 -34.41 26.39
C GLY A 36 4.45 -33.71 27.44
N ALA A 37 5.08 -32.58 27.12
CA ALA A 37 5.75 -31.72 28.09
C ALA A 37 4.72 -30.92 28.92
N GLU A 38 4.93 -30.85 30.23
CA GLU A 38 4.06 -30.10 31.15
C GLU A 38 4.56 -28.67 31.41
N ASP A 39 5.86 -28.41 31.21
CA ASP A 39 6.43 -27.08 31.32
C ASP A 39 6.38 -26.35 29.98
N LYS A 40 6.13 -25.04 30.04
CA LYS A 40 5.92 -24.20 28.86
C LYS A 40 7.15 -24.18 27.98
N GLU A 41 8.32 -24.02 28.57
CA GLU A 41 9.58 -23.86 27.84
C GLU A 41 9.92 -25.13 27.05
N ALA A 42 9.81 -26.31 27.64
CA ALA A 42 10.03 -27.58 26.94
C ALA A 42 8.95 -27.85 25.90
N ALA A 43 7.67 -27.57 26.18
CA ALA A 43 6.59 -27.74 25.21
C ALA A 43 6.80 -26.89 23.95
N HIS A 44 7.35 -25.69 24.10
CA HIS A 44 7.61 -24.77 23.00
C HIS A 44 9.01 -24.89 22.39
N GLU A 45 9.82 -25.88 22.79
CA GLU A 45 11.11 -26.12 22.16
C GLU A 45 10.91 -26.49 20.68
N GLY A 46 11.46 -25.66 19.78
CA GLY A 46 11.32 -25.86 18.33
C GLY A 46 10.00 -25.37 17.72
N VAL A 47 9.17 -24.63 18.46
CA VAL A 47 7.93 -24.05 17.91
C VAL A 47 8.23 -22.95 16.89
N VAL A 48 7.62 -23.09 15.71
CA VAL A 48 7.63 -22.09 14.63
C VAL A 48 6.35 -21.26 14.72
N LYS A 49 6.48 -19.98 15.05
CA LYS A 49 5.34 -19.08 15.24
C LYS A 49 4.55 -18.85 13.95
N GLU A 50 5.26 -18.64 12.84
CA GLU A 50 4.71 -18.42 11.50
C GLU A 50 5.14 -19.60 10.62
N PRO A 51 4.33 -20.66 10.51
CA PRO A 51 4.70 -21.84 9.75
C PRO A 51 4.72 -21.58 8.24
N ASP A 52 5.54 -22.35 7.53
CA ASP A 52 5.60 -22.33 6.07
C ASP A 52 4.26 -22.80 5.46
N SER A 53 3.71 -22.00 4.54
CA SER A 53 2.39 -22.24 3.95
C SER A 53 2.40 -23.40 2.95
N MET A 54 3.52 -23.61 2.23
CA MET A 54 3.67 -24.76 1.32
C MET A 54 3.67 -26.06 2.10
N GLU A 55 4.37 -26.11 3.24
CA GLU A 55 4.46 -27.32 4.06
C GLU A 55 3.16 -27.58 4.84
N GLN A 56 2.57 -26.55 5.43
CA GLN A 56 1.48 -26.73 6.41
C GLN A 56 0.07 -26.49 5.86
N CYS A 57 -0.07 -25.67 4.81
CA CYS A 57 -1.39 -25.27 4.30
C CYS A 57 -1.73 -25.93 2.96
N ALA A 58 -0.74 -26.22 2.11
CA ALA A 58 -0.96 -26.66 0.72
C ALA A 58 -1.76 -27.97 0.60
N ALA A 59 -1.67 -28.88 1.59
CA ALA A 59 -2.44 -30.12 1.57
C ALA A 59 -3.96 -29.90 1.48
N CYS A 60 -4.45 -28.77 2.00
CA CYS A 60 -5.88 -28.39 1.96
C CYS A 60 -6.15 -27.13 1.11
N HIS A 61 -5.15 -26.26 0.92
CA HIS A 61 -5.27 -24.95 0.28
C HIS A 61 -4.31 -24.76 -0.90
N MET A 62 -3.96 -25.85 -1.62
CA MET A 62 -2.97 -25.88 -2.69
C MET A 62 -3.07 -24.71 -3.66
N GLU A 63 -4.25 -24.48 -4.26
CA GLU A 63 -4.44 -23.46 -5.28
C GLU A 63 -4.09 -22.05 -4.78
N THR A 64 -4.54 -21.70 -3.56
CA THR A 64 -4.24 -20.39 -2.97
C THR A 64 -2.76 -20.27 -2.62
N VAL A 65 -2.17 -21.33 -2.08
CA VAL A 65 -0.77 -21.35 -1.66
C VAL A 65 0.19 -21.25 -2.86
N GLU A 66 -0.11 -21.92 -3.97
CA GLU A 66 0.65 -21.79 -5.21
C GLU A 66 0.50 -20.39 -5.83
N ALA A 67 -0.72 -19.83 -5.83
CA ALA A 67 -0.96 -18.49 -6.38
C ALA A 67 -0.28 -17.39 -5.55
N ASP A 68 -0.19 -17.55 -4.23
CA ASP A 68 0.39 -16.54 -3.33
C ASP A 68 1.87 -16.25 -3.60
N GLN A 69 2.59 -17.19 -4.25
CA GLN A 69 3.96 -16.95 -4.73
C GLN A 69 4.06 -15.76 -5.68
N ASN A 70 2.97 -15.45 -6.40
CA ASN A 70 2.86 -14.29 -7.29
C ASN A 70 2.41 -13.01 -6.54
N SER A 71 1.95 -13.12 -5.30
CA SER A 71 1.45 -11.97 -4.54
C SER A 71 2.58 -11.04 -4.13
N LEU A 72 2.42 -9.74 -4.43
CA LEU A 72 3.31 -8.68 -3.97
C LEU A 72 3.37 -8.53 -2.44
N HIS A 73 2.36 -9.04 -1.72
CA HIS A 73 2.38 -9.06 -0.25
C HIS A 73 3.34 -10.11 0.31
N SER A 74 3.60 -11.16 -0.48
CA SER A 74 4.53 -12.23 -0.15
C SER A 74 5.89 -11.95 -0.80
N ASN A 75 6.00 -11.94 -2.12
CA ASN A 75 7.33 -11.84 -2.76
C ASN A 75 8.03 -10.46 -2.69
N LEU A 76 7.31 -9.39 -2.32
CA LEU A 76 7.84 -8.01 -2.28
C LEU A 76 8.50 -7.51 -3.58
N THR A 77 8.20 -8.10 -4.75
CA THR A 77 8.84 -7.79 -6.05
C THR A 77 8.78 -6.30 -6.39
N GLY A 78 7.70 -5.60 -6.01
CA GLY A 78 7.59 -4.15 -6.21
C GLY A 78 8.73 -3.32 -5.58
N TYR A 79 9.34 -3.78 -4.48
CA TYR A 79 10.52 -3.14 -3.90
C TYR A 79 11.80 -3.49 -4.67
N THR A 80 12.00 -4.75 -5.02
CA THR A 80 13.22 -5.18 -5.73
C THR A 80 13.27 -4.57 -7.14
N THR A 81 12.14 -4.53 -7.86
CA THR A 81 12.05 -3.89 -9.19
C THR A 81 12.44 -2.41 -9.15
N VAL A 82 11.97 -1.65 -8.16
CA VAL A 82 12.33 -0.22 -8.06
C VAL A 82 13.77 0.00 -7.59
N LEU A 83 14.29 -0.85 -6.71
CA LEU A 83 15.68 -0.76 -6.24
C LEU A 83 16.65 -1.10 -7.38
N ALA A 84 16.37 -2.15 -8.15
CA ALA A 84 17.14 -2.53 -9.32
C ALA A 84 17.15 -1.40 -10.37
N ALA A 85 16.01 -0.76 -10.61
CA ALA A 85 15.94 0.38 -11.54
C ALA A 85 16.79 1.58 -11.07
N ARG A 86 16.90 1.83 -9.76
CA ARG A 86 17.69 2.93 -9.18
C ARG A 86 19.15 2.57 -8.89
N SER A 87 19.57 1.34 -9.16
CA SER A 87 20.91 0.87 -8.79
C SER A 87 21.59 0.07 -9.90
N THR A 88 22.69 -0.60 -9.54
CA THR A 88 23.47 -1.49 -10.40
C THR A 88 23.60 -2.85 -9.71
N GLU A 89 23.89 -3.89 -10.50
CA GLU A 89 24.03 -5.27 -10.00
C GLU A 89 25.07 -5.39 -8.87
N ASP A 90 26.18 -4.64 -8.97
CA ASP A 90 27.26 -4.62 -7.96
C ASP A 90 26.82 -4.11 -6.58
N ASN A 91 25.76 -3.30 -6.52
CA ASN A 91 25.23 -2.75 -5.26
C ASN A 91 24.12 -3.62 -4.64
N MET A 92 23.61 -4.62 -5.38
CA MET A 92 22.45 -5.41 -4.95
C MET A 92 22.69 -6.19 -3.65
N PRO A 93 23.86 -6.80 -3.39
CA PRO A 93 24.08 -7.51 -2.13
C PRO A 93 23.88 -6.63 -0.88
N GLN A 94 24.34 -5.38 -0.91
CA GLN A 94 24.16 -4.42 0.18
C GLN A 94 22.70 -3.93 0.28
N LEU A 95 22.02 -3.77 -0.86
CA LEU A 95 20.60 -3.42 -0.88
C LEU A 95 19.72 -4.56 -0.35
N GLU A 96 20.07 -5.81 -0.62
CA GLU A 96 19.39 -7.00 -0.08
C GLU A 96 19.57 -7.09 1.44
N GLU A 97 20.79 -6.86 1.94
CA GLU A 97 21.02 -6.77 3.40
C GLU A 97 20.21 -5.63 4.04
N MET A 98 20.17 -4.47 3.41
CA MET A 98 19.35 -3.35 3.85
C MET A 98 17.87 -3.73 3.88
N MET A 99 17.36 -4.34 2.80
CA MET A 99 15.96 -4.73 2.66
C MET A 99 15.56 -5.77 3.73
N ALA A 100 16.41 -6.78 3.97
CA ALA A 100 16.20 -7.78 5.01
C ALA A 100 16.08 -7.17 6.42
N ASN A 101 16.88 -6.14 6.71
CA ASN A 101 16.88 -5.49 8.02
C ASN A 101 15.69 -4.54 8.23
N HIS A 102 15.22 -3.89 7.15
CA HIS A 102 14.30 -2.75 7.23
C HIS A 102 12.91 -3.00 6.64
N CYS A 103 12.83 -3.67 5.49
CA CYS A 103 11.65 -3.69 4.64
C CYS A 103 10.89 -5.01 4.73
N ASP A 104 11.60 -6.13 4.90
CA ASP A 104 11.01 -7.48 4.90
C ASP A 104 10.06 -7.72 6.08
N LYS A 105 10.06 -6.84 7.09
CA LYS A 105 9.08 -6.84 8.17
C LYS A 105 7.64 -6.55 7.70
N CYS A 106 7.48 -6.05 6.47
CA CYS A 106 6.18 -5.89 5.82
C CYS A 106 5.76 -7.10 4.97
N HIS A 107 6.66 -8.06 4.70
CA HIS A 107 6.30 -9.35 4.09
C HIS A 107 5.26 -10.03 4.98
N THR A 108 4.19 -10.56 4.36
CA THR A 108 3.11 -11.20 5.11
C THR A 108 3.19 -12.73 5.07
N SER A 109 2.54 -13.39 6.02
CA SER A 109 2.14 -14.80 5.94
C SER A 109 0.62 -14.91 5.83
N CYS A 110 0.10 -16.10 5.51
CA CYS A 110 -1.34 -16.37 5.62
C CYS A 110 -1.85 -16.11 7.06
N GLY A 111 -1.02 -16.40 8.07
CA GLY A 111 -1.34 -16.21 9.48
C GLY A 111 -1.54 -14.74 9.85
N GLN A 112 -0.72 -13.83 9.32
CA GLN A 112 -0.78 -12.39 9.62
C GLN A 112 -2.00 -11.67 9.02
N CYS A 113 -2.74 -12.32 8.12
CA CYS A 113 -4.06 -11.86 7.71
C CYS A 113 -5.17 -12.65 8.43
N HIS A 114 -5.07 -13.97 8.46
CA HIS A 114 -6.20 -14.82 8.83
C HIS A 114 -6.25 -15.25 10.29
N VAL A 115 -5.18 -15.05 11.08
CA VAL A 115 -5.07 -15.56 12.47
C VAL A 115 -4.58 -14.49 13.44
N SER A 116 -3.56 -13.72 13.07
CA SER A 116 -2.90 -12.74 13.93
C SER A 116 -2.84 -11.35 13.31
N MET A 117 -2.51 -10.36 14.13
CA MET A 117 -2.05 -9.08 13.63
C MET A 117 -0.66 -9.23 13.00
N PRO A 118 -0.26 -8.31 12.10
CA PRO A 118 1.08 -8.27 11.54
C PRO A 118 2.18 -8.16 12.61
N THR A 119 3.31 -8.85 12.39
CA THR A 119 4.42 -8.90 13.36
C THR A 119 5.05 -7.53 13.60
N ASN A 120 5.08 -6.65 12.59
CA ASN A 120 5.59 -5.29 12.70
C ASN A 120 4.81 -4.42 13.71
N LEU A 121 3.58 -4.80 14.08
CA LEU A 121 2.78 -4.17 15.12
C LEU A 121 2.81 -4.91 16.47
N GLY A 122 3.75 -5.84 16.64
CA GLY A 122 3.86 -6.69 17.83
C GLY A 122 3.10 -8.01 17.73
N GLY A 123 2.35 -8.23 16.64
CA GLY A 123 1.58 -9.45 16.40
C GLY A 123 0.42 -9.63 17.40
N GLY A 124 0.11 -10.88 17.74
CA GLY A 124 -0.99 -11.23 18.65
C GLY A 124 -2.22 -11.72 17.90
N LEU A 125 -2.99 -12.61 18.53
CA LEU A 125 -4.12 -13.29 17.89
C LEU A 125 -5.27 -12.31 17.68
N ALA A 126 -5.78 -12.24 16.44
CA ALA A 126 -6.87 -11.32 16.10
C ALA A 126 -8.23 -11.78 16.69
N ALA A 127 -8.40 -13.09 16.85
CA ALA A 127 -9.63 -13.71 17.36
C ALA A 127 -9.35 -15.06 18.06
N GLY A 128 -8.46 -15.10 19.05
CA GLY A 128 -8.26 -16.31 19.88
C GLY A 128 -7.81 -17.56 19.10
N HIS A 129 -6.98 -17.36 18.06
CA HIS A 129 -6.48 -18.38 17.12
C HIS A 129 -7.50 -18.91 16.10
N GLU A 130 -8.70 -18.33 16.04
CA GLU A 130 -9.65 -18.64 14.99
C GLU A 130 -9.14 -18.18 13.63
N PHE A 131 -9.13 -19.08 12.65
CA PHE A 131 -8.82 -18.77 11.25
C PHE A 131 -10.01 -18.05 10.62
N LYS A 132 -9.86 -16.75 10.37
CA LYS A 132 -10.89 -15.92 9.75
C LYS A 132 -10.74 -15.92 8.23
N GLN A 133 -11.67 -16.55 7.52
CA GLN A 133 -11.70 -16.50 6.05
C GLN A 133 -11.70 -15.05 5.53
N VAL A 134 -12.50 -14.17 6.15
CA VAL A 134 -12.46 -12.73 5.89
C VAL A 134 -11.72 -12.05 7.04
N PRO A 135 -10.51 -11.51 6.82
CA PRO A 135 -9.69 -10.98 7.89
C PRO A 135 -10.28 -9.66 8.44
N PRO A 136 -10.13 -9.39 9.75
CA PRO A 136 -10.58 -8.14 10.34
C PRO A 136 -9.69 -6.98 9.84
N MET A 137 -10.17 -6.21 8.87
CA MET A 137 -9.34 -5.22 8.15
C MET A 137 -8.61 -4.23 9.06
N ASN A 138 -9.24 -3.86 10.20
CA ASN A 138 -8.71 -2.88 11.14
C ASN A 138 -7.50 -3.39 11.92
N LEU A 139 -7.31 -4.71 12.00
CA LEU A 139 -6.22 -5.35 12.72
C LEU A 139 -5.16 -5.91 11.77
N THR A 140 -5.50 -6.09 10.49
CA THR A 140 -4.68 -6.78 9.49
C THR A 140 -4.24 -5.81 8.40
N CYS A 141 -5.12 -5.46 7.46
CA CYS A 141 -4.84 -4.56 6.35
C CYS A 141 -4.28 -3.21 6.83
N THR A 142 -4.96 -2.59 7.80
CA THR A 142 -4.51 -1.29 8.34
C THR A 142 -3.34 -1.41 9.31
N GLY A 143 -2.90 -2.64 9.61
CA GLY A 143 -1.69 -2.87 10.39
C GLY A 143 -0.45 -2.44 9.60
N CYS A 144 -0.38 -2.83 8.33
CA CYS A 144 0.69 -2.41 7.41
C CYS A 144 0.34 -1.11 6.67
N HIS A 145 -0.92 -0.95 6.24
CA HIS A 145 -1.37 0.23 5.48
C HIS A 145 -1.93 1.36 6.36
N GLY A 146 -1.51 1.43 7.63
CA GLY A 146 -2.09 2.29 8.66
C GLY A 146 -1.87 3.79 8.48
N SER A 147 -0.61 4.20 8.34
CA SER A 147 -0.22 5.62 8.44
C SER A 147 -0.61 6.46 7.23
N ARG A 148 -0.72 5.85 6.05
CA ARG A 148 -1.03 6.53 4.79
C ARG A 148 -2.44 6.21 4.33
N ILE A 149 -2.72 4.94 4.05
CA ILE A 149 -3.96 4.51 3.41
C ILE A 149 -5.13 4.59 4.39
N ASN A 150 -5.00 4.00 5.59
CA ASN A 150 -6.09 4.04 6.57
C ASN A 150 -6.40 5.48 7.02
N ASP A 151 -5.39 6.32 7.19
CA ASP A 151 -5.61 7.71 7.61
C ASP A 151 -6.32 8.54 6.54
N GLU A 152 -6.02 8.31 5.26
CA GLU A 152 -6.76 8.89 4.13
C GLU A 152 -8.19 8.32 4.09
N TYR A 153 -8.33 7.00 4.07
CA TYR A 153 -9.60 6.31 3.84
C TYR A 153 -10.62 6.61 4.94
N LYS A 154 -10.16 6.64 6.19
CA LYS A 154 -11.02 6.88 7.35
C LYS A 154 -11.01 8.33 7.85
N GLY A 155 -10.31 9.24 7.16
CA GLY A 155 -10.30 10.67 7.50
C GLY A 155 -9.67 10.95 8.86
N LYS A 156 -8.53 10.32 9.15
CA LYS A 156 -7.76 10.56 10.39
C LYS A 156 -6.72 11.68 10.23
N ASN A 157 -6.46 12.12 9.00
CA ASN A 157 -5.62 13.28 8.76
C ASN A 157 -6.36 14.56 9.14
N GLU A 158 -5.69 15.46 9.86
CA GLU A 158 -6.27 16.73 10.29
C GLU A 158 -6.79 17.54 9.09
N GLY A 159 -8.02 18.04 9.19
CA GLY A 159 -8.66 18.84 8.13
C GLY A 159 -9.11 18.05 6.90
N VAL A 160 -8.88 16.73 6.82
CA VAL A 160 -9.26 15.90 5.67
C VAL A 160 -10.43 14.98 6.02
N LYS A 161 -11.46 14.99 5.17
CA LYS A 161 -12.61 14.10 5.31
C LYS A 161 -12.27 12.67 4.88
N ALA A 162 -12.93 11.72 5.52
CA ALA A 162 -12.88 10.32 5.13
C ALA A 162 -13.41 10.12 3.70
N ASP A 163 -12.92 9.08 3.03
CA ASP A 163 -13.38 8.66 1.71
C ASP A 163 -14.89 8.37 1.72
N VAL A 164 -15.60 8.80 0.67
CA VAL A 164 -17.05 8.59 0.55
C VAL A 164 -17.42 7.10 0.53
N HIS A 165 -16.58 6.23 -0.03
CA HIS A 165 -16.81 4.79 -0.05
C HIS A 165 -16.75 4.19 1.36
N TRP A 166 -15.89 4.74 2.23
CA TRP A 166 -15.87 4.40 3.64
C TRP A 166 -17.07 4.99 4.39
N ILE A 167 -17.17 6.32 4.45
CA ILE A 167 -18.07 6.99 5.39
C ILE A 167 -19.55 6.94 4.98
N LYS A 168 -19.83 6.77 3.68
CA LYS A 168 -21.20 6.59 3.16
C LYS A 168 -21.48 5.15 2.74
N GLY A 169 -20.51 4.50 2.10
CA GLY A 169 -20.67 3.13 1.60
C GLY A 169 -20.43 2.04 2.64
N GLY A 170 -19.71 2.34 3.74
CA GLY A 170 -19.29 1.33 4.71
C GLY A 170 -18.38 0.27 4.09
N MET A 171 -17.70 0.58 2.98
CA MET A 171 -16.98 -0.40 2.18
C MET A 171 -15.66 -0.80 2.85
N PRO A 172 -15.48 -2.07 3.27
CA PRO A 172 -14.16 -2.57 3.64
C PRO A 172 -13.22 -2.60 2.43
N CYS A 173 -11.90 -2.68 2.68
CA CYS A 173 -10.88 -2.69 1.63
C CYS A 173 -11.17 -3.74 0.54
N PHE A 174 -11.62 -4.92 0.95
CA PHE A 174 -11.87 -6.05 0.06
C PHE A 174 -13.17 -5.95 -0.75
N THR A 175 -13.93 -4.85 -0.60
CA THR A 175 -15.02 -4.52 -1.53
C THR A 175 -14.47 -4.03 -2.87
N CYS A 176 -13.31 -3.37 -2.86
CA CYS A 176 -12.62 -2.95 -4.07
C CYS A 176 -11.45 -3.91 -4.39
N HIS A 177 -10.68 -4.32 -3.38
CA HIS A 177 -9.54 -5.20 -3.56
C HIS A 177 -9.92 -6.67 -3.43
N THR A 178 -9.88 -7.43 -4.52
CA THR A 178 -10.43 -8.79 -4.51
C THR A 178 -9.49 -9.80 -3.86
N SER A 179 -10.03 -10.96 -3.45
CA SER A 179 -9.20 -12.07 -2.95
C SER A 179 -8.21 -12.58 -4.00
N ASP A 180 -8.59 -12.53 -5.28
CA ASP A 180 -7.73 -13.00 -6.37
C ASP A 180 -6.52 -12.06 -6.57
N GLU A 181 -6.73 -10.75 -6.41
CA GLU A 181 -5.64 -9.76 -6.38
C GLU A 181 -4.70 -10.00 -5.19
N MET A 182 -5.27 -10.16 -3.99
CA MET A 182 -4.48 -10.27 -2.75
C MET A 182 -3.67 -11.58 -2.67
N HIS A 183 -4.21 -12.67 -3.22
CA HIS A 183 -3.55 -13.99 -3.23
C HIS A 183 -2.77 -14.28 -4.52
N GLY A 184 -2.50 -13.29 -5.38
CA GLY A 184 -1.67 -13.48 -6.58
C GLY A 184 -2.29 -14.35 -7.68
N LYS A 185 -3.62 -14.58 -7.65
CA LYS A 185 -4.33 -15.39 -8.66
C LYS A 185 -4.42 -14.72 -10.03
N LEU A 186 -4.19 -13.40 -10.09
CA LEU A 186 -4.12 -12.66 -11.34
C LEU A 186 -2.80 -12.85 -12.10
N GLY A 187 -1.85 -13.60 -11.52
CA GLY A 187 -0.53 -13.82 -12.09
C GLY A 187 0.55 -12.96 -11.44
N GLU A 188 1.77 -13.09 -11.96
CA GLU A 188 2.93 -12.30 -11.54
C GLU A 188 2.72 -10.82 -11.83
N ALA A 189 3.25 -9.96 -10.96
CA ALA A 189 3.22 -8.51 -11.13
C ALA A 189 4.55 -7.91 -10.67
N GLU A 190 5.08 -6.98 -11.44
CA GLU A 190 6.33 -6.28 -11.12
C GLU A 190 6.11 -5.16 -10.09
N HIS A 191 4.90 -4.63 -10.02
CA HIS A 191 4.51 -3.62 -9.04
C HIS A 191 2.98 -3.51 -8.91
N ARG A 192 2.51 -2.78 -7.90
CA ARG A 192 1.07 -2.60 -7.58
C ARG A 192 0.20 -1.95 -8.67
N TYR A 193 0.79 -1.55 -9.78
CA TYR A 193 0.13 -0.89 -10.92
C TYR A 193 0.42 -1.64 -12.23
N ASP A 194 0.90 -2.88 -12.14
CA ASP A 194 1.11 -3.71 -13.30
C ASP A 194 -0.25 -4.20 -13.85
N GLY A 195 -0.37 -4.32 -15.16
CA GLY A 195 -1.62 -4.63 -15.85
C GLY A 195 -2.70 -3.54 -15.77
N ALA A 196 -3.97 -3.95 -15.94
CA ALA A 196 -5.13 -3.06 -15.99
C ALA A 196 -5.32 -2.23 -14.69
N PRO A 197 -5.98 -1.04 -14.75
CA PRO A 197 -6.19 -0.18 -13.58
C PRO A 197 -7.32 -0.71 -12.68
N VAL A 198 -7.09 -1.85 -12.04
CA VAL A 198 -8.01 -2.47 -11.06
C VAL A 198 -7.52 -2.26 -9.62
N PRO A 199 -8.41 -1.98 -8.66
CA PRO A 199 -9.82 -1.62 -8.86
C PRO A 199 -9.98 -0.24 -9.53
N GLY A 200 -10.91 -0.17 -10.48
CA GLY A 200 -11.20 1.06 -11.23
C GLY A 200 -12.53 1.67 -10.81
N CYS A 201 -12.64 3.01 -10.86
CA CYS A 201 -13.90 3.71 -10.57
C CYS A 201 -15.05 3.25 -11.46
N GLN A 202 -14.76 2.91 -12.73
CA GLN A 202 -15.73 2.48 -13.73
C GLN A 202 -15.93 0.96 -13.79
N ALA A 203 -15.53 0.21 -12.76
CA ALA A 203 -15.90 -1.20 -12.65
C ALA A 203 -17.43 -1.38 -12.72
N GLU A 204 -17.89 -2.54 -13.21
CA GLU A 204 -19.29 -2.82 -13.55
C GLU A 204 -20.28 -2.46 -12.42
N GLU A 205 -19.93 -2.81 -11.18
CA GLU A 205 -20.76 -2.58 -9.98
C GLU A 205 -20.46 -1.26 -9.26
N CYS A 206 -19.68 -0.36 -9.87
CA CYS A 206 -19.28 0.92 -9.30
C CYS A 206 -19.88 2.09 -10.09
N HIS A 207 -19.10 2.71 -10.98
CA HIS A 207 -19.51 3.86 -11.78
C HIS A 207 -19.53 3.55 -13.28
N ALA A 208 -19.97 2.35 -13.68
CA ALA A 208 -20.01 1.91 -15.07
C ALA A 208 -20.86 2.81 -16.01
N GLY A 209 -21.86 3.51 -15.46
CA GLY A 209 -22.71 4.45 -16.21
C GLY A 209 -22.18 5.89 -16.26
N VAL A 210 -21.03 6.17 -15.66
CA VAL A 210 -20.45 7.53 -15.53
C VAL A 210 -19.44 7.75 -16.66
N GLY A 211 -19.67 8.78 -17.46
CA GLY A 211 -18.91 9.02 -18.69
C GLY A 211 -19.26 10.35 -19.36
N PRO A 212 -18.62 10.68 -20.49
CA PRO A 212 -18.92 11.88 -21.25
C PRO A 212 -20.41 12.02 -21.56
N GLY A 213 -20.99 13.18 -21.22
CA GLY A 213 -22.40 13.47 -21.49
C GLY A 213 -23.40 12.87 -20.50
N ASP A 214 -22.95 12.40 -19.33
CA ASP A 214 -23.81 11.93 -18.23
C ASP A 214 -24.61 13.05 -17.51
N GLY A 215 -24.49 14.30 -17.98
CA GLY A 215 -25.16 15.47 -17.43
C GLY A 215 -24.36 16.23 -16.37
N ILE A 216 -23.14 15.78 -16.03
CA ILE A 216 -22.21 16.50 -15.17
C ILE A 216 -21.30 17.38 -16.05
N ALA A 217 -21.28 18.69 -15.78
CA ALA A 217 -20.61 19.67 -16.64
C ALA A 217 -19.11 19.41 -16.85
N TYR A 218 -18.42 18.89 -15.83
CA TYR A 218 -17.00 18.56 -15.90
C TYR A 218 -16.71 17.23 -16.61
N HIS A 219 -17.71 16.36 -16.74
CA HIS A 219 -17.60 15.06 -17.40
C HIS A 219 -17.70 15.23 -18.93
N THR A 220 -16.81 16.04 -19.48
CA THR A 220 -16.63 16.20 -20.93
C THR A 220 -15.73 15.11 -21.48
N GLU A 221 -15.84 14.80 -22.76
CA GLU A 221 -14.92 13.89 -23.48
C GLU A 221 -13.45 14.26 -23.23
N PHE A 222 -13.11 15.55 -23.33
CA PHE A 222 -11.74 16.04 -23.08
C PHE A 222 -11.22 15.71 -21.68
N HIS A 223 -11.94 16.09 -20.61
CA HIS A 223 -11.52 15.80 -19.24
C HIS A 223 -11.40 14.28 -18.99
N TYR A 224 -12.30 13.47 -19.54
CA TYR A 224 -12.28 12.01 -19.38
C TYR A 224 -11.04 11.36 -20.00
N GLU A 225 -10.69 11.76 -21.22
CA GLU A 225 -9.54 11.20 -21.93
C GLU A 225 -8.22 11.73 -21.34
N THR A 226 -8.24 12.95 -20.79
CA THR A 226 -7.04 13.66 -20.36
C THR A 226 -6.68 13.39 -18.90
N LEU A 227 -7.67 13.27 -18.00
CA LEU A 227 -7.48 13.24 -16.55
C LEU A 227 -7.96 11.92 -15.94
N SER A 228 -7.19 11.35 -15.01
CA SER A 228 -7.73 10.27 -14.17
C SER A 228 -8.80 10.80 -13.23
N CYS A 229 -9.78 9.96 -12.85
CA CYS A 229 -10.89 10.37 -11.98
C CYS A 229 -10.41 11.03 -10.67
N GLN A 230 -9.28 10.55 -10.13
CA GLN A 230 -8.67 11.04 -8.91
C GLN A 230 -8.16 12.48 -9.03
N VAL A 231 -7.90 13.01 -10.23
CA VAL A 231 -7.56 14.44 -10.42
C VAL A 231 -8.69 15.33 -9.89
N CYS A 232 -9.94 14.97 -10.18
CA CYS A 232 -11.11 15.72 -9.73
C CYS A 232 -11.63 15.23 -8.38
N HIS A 233 -11.46 13.95 -8.06
CA HIS A 233 -12.13 13.33 -6.93
C HIS A 233 -11.26 13.07 -5.71
N SER A 234 -9.94 13.29 -5.76
CA SER A 234 -9.08 13.25 -4.57
C SER A 234 -8.90 14.63 -3.93
N THR A 235 -8.61 14.63 -2.64
CA THR A 235 -8.23 15.83 -1.88
C THR A 235 -6.76 15.74 -1.44
N THR A 236 -6.28 16.72 -0.67
CA THR A 236 -4.93 16.71 -0.11
C THR A 236 -4.60 15.39 0.62
N TYR A 237 -3.38 14.91 0.44
CA TYR A 237 -2.88 13.66 1.00
C TYR A 237 -1.42 13.79 1.47
N LYS A 238 -0.95 12.80 2.24
CA LYS A 238 0.42 12.80 2.78
C LYS A 238 1.45 12.61 1.66
N ASN A 239 2.35 13.58 1.52
CA ASN A 239 3.60 13.48 0.77
C ASN A 239 4.74 13.30 1.77
N CYS A 240 5.66 12.38 1.50
CA CYS A 240 6.74 12.06 2.43
C CYS A 240 8.07 12.27 1.75
N TYR A 241 9.03 12.83 2.47
CA TYR A 241 10.38 13.11 2.00
C TYR A 241 11.37 12.29 2.81
N SER A 242 12.50 11.95 2.19
CA SER A 242 13.70 11.42 2.85
C SER A 242 13.46 10.41 3.99
N CYS A 243 13.41 9.12 3.65
CA CYS A 243 13.44 8.02 4.63
C CYS A 243 14.81 7.36 4.62
N HIS A 244 15.66 7.74 5.56
CA HIS A 244 16.98 7.16 5.74
C HIS A 244 16.93 5.94 6.67
N VAL A 245 17.68 4.91 6.33
CA VAL A 245 17.81 3.69 7.15
C VAL A 245 19.06 3.74 8.03
N GLY A 246 19.04 3.04 9.15
CA GLY A 246 20.22 2.80 9.98
C GLY A 246 19.99 1.77 11.06
N GLN A 247 21.07 1.32 11.71
CA GLN A 247 20.97 0.43 12.88
C GLN A 247 21.73 0.98 14.08
N GLU A 248 21.20 0.69 15.27
CA GLU A 248 21.84 0.94 16.56
C GLU A 248 21.74 -0.34 17.39
N GLU A 249 22.87 -0.86 17.86
CA GLU A 249 22.94 -2.11 18.65
C GLU A 249 22.22 -3.32 17.99
N GLY A 250 22.25 -3.40 16.66
CA GLY A 250 21.59 -4.45 15.88
C GLY A 250 20.08 -4.23 15.69
N VAL A 251 19.54 -3.10 16.14
CA VAL A 251 18.14 -2.71 15.96
C VAL A 251 18.02 -1.73 14.80
N ALA A 252 17.35 -2.16 13.74
CA ALA A 252 17.01 -1.34 12.59
C ALA A 252 16.00 -0.22 12.93
N PHE A 253 16.27 1.00 12.49
CA PHE A 253 15.39 2.15 12.62
C PHE A 253 15.37 3.00 11.34
N PHE A 254 14.42 3.95 11.28
CA PHE A 254 14.27 4.90 10.19
C PHE A 254 14.41 6.34 10.70
N LYS A 255 15.10 7.20 9.96
CA LYS A 255 15.07 8.66 10.13
C LYS A 255 14.22 9.21 9.00
N ILE A 256 13.09 9.83 9.34
CA ILE A 256 12.07 10.23 8.38
C ILE A 256 11.81 11.72 8.56
N GLU A 257 11.84 12.47 7.47
CA GLU A 257 11.38 13.85 7.47
C GLU A 257 9.85 13.93 7.66
N PRO A 258 9.33 15.01 8.27
CA PRO A 258 7.89 15.16 8.45
C PRO A 258 7.12 15.05 7.14
N SER A 259 6.04 14.26 7.13
CA SER A 259 5.12 14.23 6.00
C SER A 259 4.36 15.55 5.89
N VAL A 260 4.15 16.02 4.65
CA VAL A 260 3.40 17.24 4.36
C VAL A 260 2.08 16.89 3.66
N MET A 261 1.00 17.54 4.06
CA MET A 261 -0.28 17.42 3.35
C MET A 261 -0.24 18.29 2.08
N GLY A 262 -0.41 17.67 0.91
CA GLY A 262 -0.45 18.38 -0.36
C GLY A 262 -1.20 17.60 -1.44
N PHE A 263 -1.56 18.29 -2.51
CA PHE A 263 -2.15 17.72 -3.71
C PHE A 263 -1.43 18.29 -4.93
N LYS A 264 -0.99 17.41 -5.83
CA LYS A 264 -0.29 17.79 -7.06
C LYS A 264 -0.75 16.94 -8.24
N ILE A 265 -0.93 17.59 -9.38
CA ILE A 265 -1.25 17.01 -10.69
C ILE A 265 0.04 17.02 -11.51
N GLY A 266 0.49 15.84 -11.92
CA GLY A 266 1.65 15.66 -12.79
C GLY A 266 1.24 15.01 -14.11
N ARG A 267 2.17 15.00 -15.07
CA ARG A 267 2.08 14.10 -16.23
C ARG A 267 2.15 12.65 -15.75
N ASN A 268 1.42 11.77 -16.41
CA ASN A 268 1.34 10.36 -16.03
C ASN A 268 2.67 9.62 -16.31
N PRO A 269 3.43 9.21 -15.27
CA PRO A 269 4.68 8.48 -15.49
C PRO A 269 4.47 7.02 -15.92
N LEU A 270 3.23 6.54 -15.88
CA LEU A 270 2.82 5.18 -16.25
C LEU A 270 1.80 5.21 -17.40
N GLN A 271 1.90 6.18 -18.31
CA GLN A 271 0.97 6.29 -19.44
C GLN A 271 1.08 5.07 -20.35
N SER A 272 -0.06 4.43 -20.60
CA SER A 272 -0.19 3.25 -21.44
C SER A 272 -1.62 3.16 -21.97
N ASP A 273 -1.92 2.16 -22.82
CA ASP A 273 -3.29 1.91 -23.27
C ASP A 273 -4.24 1.61 -22.09
N ASP A 274 -3.74 0.93 -21.05
CA ASP A 274 -4.49 0.66 -19.82
C ASP A 274 -4.65 1.90 -18.92
N ARG A 275 -3.74 2.88 -19.02
CA ARG A 275 -3.75 4.13 -18.25
C ARG A 275 -3.52 5.32 -19.18
N PRO A 276 -4.52 5.67 -20.02
CA PRO A 276 -4.30 6.57 -21.15
C PRO A 276 -4.19 8.05 -20.74
N TRP A 277 -4.56 8.38 -19.49
CA TRP A 277 -4.61 9.77 -19.02
C TRP A 277 -3.26 10.48 -19.15
N THR A 278 -3.33 11.72 -19.62
CA THR A 278 -2.16 12.60 -19.71
C THR A 278 -1.76 13.11 -18.33
N TYR A 279 -2.74 13.44 -17.48
CA TYR A 279 -2.49 13.96 -16.13
C TYR A 279 -3.17 13.16 -15.04
N VAL A 280 -2.45 13.02 -13.93
CA VAL A 280 -2.82 12.17 -12.79
C VAL A 280 -2.38 12.84 -11.49
N PRO A 281 -2.99 12.51 -10.34
CA PRO A 281 -2.39 12.87 -9.07
C PRO A 281 -1.03 12.19 -8.93
N VAL A 282 -0.05 12.94 -8.44
CA VAL A 282 1.30 12.46 -8.15
C VAL A 282 1.61 12.63 -6.67
N ARG A 283 2.42 11.72 -6.13
CA ARG A 283 2.82 11.73 -4.72
C ARG A 283 4.31 11.59 -4.60
N HIS A 284 4.92 12.45 -3.79
CA HIS A 284 6.32 12.32 -3.44
C HIS A 284 6.55 11.07 -2.55
N VAL A 285 7.47 10.19 -2.97
CA VAL A 285 7.92 9.04 -2.16
C VAL A 285 9.17 9.40 -1.35
N PRO A 286 9.34 8.88 -0.13
CA PRO A 286 10.40 9.35 0.76
C PRO A 286 11.75 8.69 0.43
N VAL A 287 12.34 9.06 -0.71
CA VAL A 287 13.65 8.58 -1.16
C VAL A 287 14.49 9.77 -1.62
N ASP A 288 15.78 9.68 -1.37
CA ASP A 288 16.81 10.59 -1.85
C ASP A 288 18.09 9.79 -2.13
N PRO A 289 19.13 10.38 -2.73
CA PRO A 289 20.35 9.65 -3.10
C PRO A 289 21.09 8.99 -1.92
N GLU A 290 20.88 9.47 -0.69
CA GLU A 290 21.57 9.03 0.51
C GLU A 290 20.70 8.13 1.40
N ALA A 291 19.47 7.82 1.00
CA ALA A 291 18.51 7.04 1.78
C ALA A 291 19.08 5.75 2.39
N PHE A 292 20.02 5.10 1.67
CA PHE A 292 20.67 3.85 2.07
C PHE A 292 22.16 3.97 2.41
N ALA A 293 22.67 5.20 2.60
CA ALA A 293 24.09 5.48 2.84
C ALA A 293 24.71 4.72 4.03
N TYR A 294 23.89 4.30 5.01
CA TYR A 294 24.35 3.48 6.13
C TYR A 294 24.96 2.14 5.70
N TYR A 295 24.41 1.50 4.66
CA TYR A 295 24.87 0.20 4.16
C TYR A 295 25.94 0.34 3.06
N GLY A 296 26.08 1.52 2.47
CA GLY A 296 27.09 1.81 1.45
C GLY A 296 26.88 3.17 0.80
N GLU A 297 27.97 3.81 0.38
CA GLU A 297 27.89 5.07 -0.38
C GLU A 297 27.40 4.81 -1.80
N GLY A 298 26.50 5.67 -2.31
CA GLY A 298 26.07 5.63 -3.70
C GLY A 298 25.26 4.39 -4.11
N LEU A 299 24.60 3.71 -3.15
CA LEU A 299 23.79 2.53 -3.45
C LEU A 299 22.61 2.80 -4.39
N LEU A 300 22.20 4.07 -4.56
CA LEU A 300 21.21 4.50 -5.55
C LEU A 300 21.87 5.20 -6.75
N SER A 301 22.92 4.59 -7.28
CA SER A 301 23.76 5.13 -8.36
C SER A 301 23.02 5.52 -9.66
N ASN A 302 21.83 4.97 -9.91
CA ASN A 302 20.98 5.28 -11.06
C ASN A 302 19.71 6.04 -10.62
N PHE A 303 19.87 6.98 -9.70
CA PHE A 303 18.76 7.65 -9.02
C PHE A 303 17.72 8.23 -9.99
N ASP A 304 18.17 8.88 -11.06
CA ASP A 304 17.30 9.60 -11.99
C ASP A 304 16.46 8.70 -12.91
N ALA A 305 16.71 7.38 -12.93
CA ALA A 305 15.95 6.44 -13.76
C ALA A 305 14.51 6.24 -13.31
N VAL A 306 14.16 6.65 -12.09
CA VAL A 306 12.80 6.54 -11.56
C VAL A 306 12.39 7.88 -10.94
N PRO A 307 11.19 8.41 -11.25
CA PRO A 307 10.68 9.61 -10.60
C PRO A 307 10.50 9.45 -9.08
N THR A 308 10.72 10.54 -8.33
CA THR A 308 10.38 10.65 -6.89
C THR A 308 8.91 11.06 -6.71
N TRP A 309 8.34 11.81 -7.65
CA TRP A 309 6.91 12.05 -7.77
C TRP A 309 6.28 10.95 -8.62
N LYS A 310 5.56 10.03 -7.96
CA LYS A 310 5.00 8.84 -8.59
C LYS A 310 3.50 8.95 -8.82
N TYR A 311 3.00 8.20 -9.81
CA TYR A 311 1.57 7.96 -9.99
C TYR A 311 0.90 7.59 -8.66
N ALA A 312 -0.20 8.25 -8.33
CA ALA A 312 -0.88 8.07 -7.06
C ALA A 312 -2.35 7.72 -7.22
N THR A 313 -2.82 6.83 -6.34
CA THR A 313 -4.23 6.50 -6.11
C THR A 313 -4.59 6.82 -4.66
N PRO A 314 -4.80 8.11 -4.30
CA PRO A 314 -5.13 8.50 -2.94
C PRO A 314 -6.46 7.89 -2.49
N HIS A 315 -6.53 7.43 -1.25
CA HIS A 315 -7.72 6.79 -0.69
C HIS A 315 -8.59 7.81 0.04
N ASN A 316 -8.96 8.89 -0.63
CA ASN A 316 -9.65 10.02 0.00
C ASN A 316 -10.74 10.60 -0.91
N ILE A 317 -11.36 9.74 -1.73
CA ILE A 317 -12.31 10.12 -2.76
C ILE A 317 -13.47 10.92 -2.16
N GLN A 318 -13.75 12.06 -2.77
CA GLN A 318 -14.88 12.94 -2.47
C GLN A 318 -15.70 13.19 -3.73
N ARG A 319 -17.02 13.32 -3.55
CA ARG A 319 -17.91 13.74 -4.64
C ARG A 319 -17.63 15.17 -5.12
N ASN A 320 -17.29 16.06 -4.19
CA ASN A 320 -16.89 17.43 -4.48
C ASN A 320 -15.58 17.70 -3.74
N THR A 321 -14.61 18.24 -4.47
CA THR A 321 -13.27 18.63 -4.00
C THR A 321 -13.03 20.11 -4.30
N PRO A 322 -11.99 20.74 -3.72
CA PRO A 322 -11.65 22.12 -4.04
C PRO A 322 -11.50 22.40 -5.54
N GLN A 323 -10.92 21.46 -6.30
CA GLN A 323 -10.67 21.59 -7.73
C GLN A 323 -11.96 21.62 -8.56
N THR A 324 -13.03 20.99 -8.05
CA THR A 324 -14.35 20.94 -8.71
C THR A 324 -15.25 22.13 -8.36
N GLU A 325 -14.76 23.09 -7.55
CA GLU A 325 -15.59 24.19 -7.08
C GLU A 325 -15.96 25.18 -8.17
N THR A 326 -15.08 25.42 -9.14
CA THR A 326 -15.31 26.22 -10.35
C THR A 326 -14.31 25.77 -11.42
N CYS A 327 -14.50 26.16 -12.68
CA CYS A 327 -13.49 25.94 -13.71
C CYS A 327 -12.13 26.53 -13.30
N ASP A 328 -12.11 27.76 -12.78
CA ASP A 328 -10.89 28.47 -12.37
C ASP A 328 -10.29 27.96 -11.04
N ALA A 329 -10.98 27.05 -10.33
CA ALA A 329 -10.38 26.36 -9.19
C ALA A 329 -9.32 25.34 -9.65
N CYS A 330 -9.40 24.87 -10.90
CA CYS A 330 -8.41 24.03 -11.57
C CYS A 330 -7.63 24.81 -12.64
N HIS A 331 -8.34 25.49 -13.54
CA HIS A 331 -7.78 26.27 -14.64
C HIS A 331 -7.14 27.57 -14.14
N GLY A 332 -5.91 27.85 -14.59
CA GLY A 332 -5.13 29.00 -14.15
C GLY A 332 -4.57 28.86 -12.72
N ASN A 333 -4.80 27.72 -12.06
CA ASN A 333 -4.35 27.48 -10.70
C ASN A 333 -3.04 26.69 -10.68
N ALA A 334 -1.91 27.41 -10.71
CA ALA A 334 -0.57 26.82 -10.74
C ALA A 334 -0.28 25.93 -9.52
N ASP A 335 -0.86 26.23 -8.35
CA ASP A 335 -0.55 25.53 -7.10
C ASP A 335 -0.94 24.05 -7.15
N LEU A 336 -1.90 23.67 -8.00
CA LEU A 336 -2.35 22.29 -8.17
C LEU A 336 -1.42 21.44 -9.04
N PHE A 337 -0.56 22.05 -9.85
CA PHE A 337 0.29 21.33 -10.79
C PHE A 337 1.69 21.14 -10.20
N LEU A 338 2.30 19.99 -10.50
CA LEU A 338 3.69 19.74 -10.18
C LEU A 338 4.55 20.48 -11.21
N THR A 339 5.31 21.46 -10.76
CA THR A 339 6.19 22.28 -11.60
C THR A 339 7.65 22.16 -11.12
N ALA A 340 8.59 22.65 -11.92
CA ALA A 340 10.00 22.66 -11.53
C ALA A 340 10.28 23.42 -10.22
N THR A 341 9.42 24.36 -9.81
CA THR A 341 9.59 25.09 -8.55
C THR A 341 9.20 24.28 -7.31
N ASP A 342 8.48 23.18 -7.49
CA ASP A 342 8.11 22.26 -6.42
C ASP A 342 9.21 21.22 -6.14
N LEU A 343 10.24 21.16 -6.98
CA LEU A 343 11.26 20.11 -6.95
C LEU A 343 12.50 20.52 -6.13
N LEU A 344 13.04 19.55 -5.40
CA LEU A 344 14.39 19.61 -4.83
C LEU A 344 15.45 19.47 -5.94
N GLU A 345 16.64 20.03 -5.72
CA GLU A 345 17.70 20.06 -6.76
C GLU A 345 18.06 18.66 -7.29
N TYR A 346 18.16 17.67 -6.40
CA TYR A 346 18.54 16.30 -6.76
C TYR A 346 17.44 15.53 -7.49
N GLU A 347 16.20 16.02 -7.53
CA GLU A 347 15.08 15.31 -8.15
C GLU A 347 14.61 15.94 -9.46
N ILE A 348 15.23 17.04 -9.91
CA ILE A 348 14.86 17.73 -11.14
C ILE A 348 14.94 16.79 -12.35
N GLU A 349 16.07 16.09 -12.50
CA GLU A 349 16.28 15.19 -13.65
C GLU A 349 15.33 14.00 -13.60
N ALA A 350 15.18 13.36 -12.43
CA ALA A 350 14.28 12.23 -12.21
C ALA A 350 12.80 12.53 -12.55
N ASN A 351 12.36 13.79 -12.44
CA ASN A 351 10.96 14.18 -12.61
C ASN A 351 10.70 15.04 -13.86
N LYS A 352 11.68 15.23 -14.75
CA LYS A 352 11.53 16.07 -15.95
C LYS A 352 10.33 15.69 -16.82
N ASP A 353 9.99 14.39 -16.86
CA ASP A 353 8.88 13.86 -17.65
C ASP A 353 7.55 13.84 -16.88
N VAL A 354 7.57 14.16 -15.57
CA VAL A 354 6.40 14.19 -14.67
C VAL A 354 5.89 15.60 -14.43
N ILE A 355 6.76 16.62 -14.52
CA ILE A 355 6.35 18.01 -14.34
C ILE A 355 5.43 18.51 -15.45
N VAL A 356 4.63 19.52 -15.11
CA VAL A 356 3.73 20.23 -16.02
C VAL A 356 4.32 21.60 -16.31
N GLU A 357 4.74 21.81 -17.56
CA GLU A 357 5.37 23.08 -18.00
C GLU A 357 4.32 24.15 -18.33
N GLU A 358 3.17 23.74 -18.87
CA GLU A 358 2.08 24.63 -19.27
C GLU A 358 0.82 24.28 -18.48
N ILE A 359 0.41 25.22 -17.63
CA ILE A 359 -0.82 25.11 -16.85
C ILE A 359 -2.01 25.54 -17.74
N PRO A 360 -3.15 24.83 -17.70
CA PRO A 360 -4.33 25.22 -18.45
C PRO A 360 -4.73 26.67 -18.12
N PRO A 361 -5.00 27.54 -19.11
CA PRO A 361 -5.32 28.93 -18.85
C PRO A 361 -6.66 29.05 -18.13
N ALA A 362 -6.82 30.11 -17.32
CA ALA A 362 -8.09 30.46 -16.70
C ALA A 362 -9.19 30.65 -17.76
N ILE A 363 -10.40 30.21 -17.45
CA ILE A 363 -11.53 30.20 -18.37
C ILE A 363 -12.47 31.38 -18.11
N GLY A 364 -12.50 31.92 -16.88
CA GLY A 364 -13.27 33.12 -16.55
C GLY A 364 -14.77 32.89 -16.43
N GLY A 365 -15.20 31.79 -15.81
CA GLY A 365 -16.60 31.40 -15.66
C GLY A 365 -16.93 30.61 -14.38
N GLY A 366 -18.14 30.79 -13.85
CA GLY A 366 -18.71 29.96 -12.77
C GLY A 366 -19.15 28.57 -13.27
N ARG A 367 -19.40 27.66 -12.31
CA ARG A 367 -19.70 26.21 -12.50
C ARG A 367 -20.60 25.87 -13.68
#